data_AF-A0A7V1IF84-F1
#
_entry.id   AF-A0A7V1IF84-F1
#
_cell.length_a   1.000
_cell.length_b   1.000
_cell.length_c   1.000
_cell.angle_alpha   90.00
_cell.angle_beta   90.00
_cell.angle_gamma   90.00
#
_symmetry.space_group_name_H-M   'P 1'
#
loop_
_entity.id
_entity.type
_entity.pdbx_description
1 polymer ?
#
loop_
_entity_poly.entity_id
_entity_poly.type
_entity_poly.pdbx_seq_one_letter_code
_entity_poly.pdbx_strand_id
1 'polypeptide(L)'
;AAGEAGLDLTGRITLREAAALLQRMRVVVTNDTGPMHIAAAVGAPVVALFGPTDARRFRPWAAVERVRLVLPAPFTDPEELPDDPRRRRMEAISTAAVIAAAEDLLESTG
;
A
#
# COMPACT_ATOMS: atom_id res chain seq x y z
N ALA A 1 0.99 3.98 17.43
CA ALA A 1 -0.35 3.86 18.05
C ALA A 1 -1.39 4.02 16.96
N ALA A 2 -2.46 3.22 17.00
CA ALA A 2 -3.60 3.44 16.13
C ALA A 2 -4.31 4.77 16.45
N GLY A 3 -5.03 5.35 15.47
CA GLY A 3 -5.88 6.53 15.69
C GLY A 3 -7.11 6.21 16.54
N GLU A 4 -7.94 7.21 16.85
CA GLU A 4 -9.07 7.09 17.80
C GLU A 4 -10.06 5.95 17.48
N ALA A 5 -10.29 5.66 16.21
CA ALA A 5 -11.18 4.58 15.77
C ALA A 5 -10.44 3.28 15.38
N GLY A 6 -9.15 3.16 15.69
CA GLY A 6 -8.30 2.07 15.24
C GLY A 6 -8.00 1.02 16.32
N LEU A 7 -7.88 -0.24 15.90
CA LEU A 7 -7.38 -1.33 16.74
C LEU A 7 -5.86 -1.49 16.56
N ASP A 8 -5.09 -1.26 17.62
CA ASP A 8 -3.62 -1.45 17.58
C ASP A 8 -3.24 -2.92 17.84
N LEU A 9 -2.78 -3.60 16.79
CA LEU A 9 -2.27 -4.97 16.84
C LEU A 9 -0.74 -5.05 16.73
N THR A 10 -0.04 -3.91 16.79
CA THR A 10 1.42 -3.84 16.61
C THR A 10 2.14 -4.69 17.64
N GLY A 11 2.92 -5.68 17.19
CA GLY A 11 3.65 -6.59 18.07
C GLY A 11 2.78 -7.54 18.90
N ARG A 12 1.46 -7.61 18.62
CA ARG A 12 0.48 -8.43 19.36
C ARG A 12 0.02 -9.68 18.63
N ILE A 13 0.35 -9.78 17.34
CA ILE A 13 -0.03 -10.91 16.49
C ILE A 13 1.21 -11.48 15.79
N THR A 14 1.19 -12.78 15.53
CA THR A 14 2.18 -13.51 14.75
C THR A 14 2.07 -13.17 13.28
N LEU A 15 3.10 -13.53 12.51
CA LEU A 15 3.10 -13.37 11.05
C LEU A 15 1.94 -14.11 10.37
N ARG A 16 1.59 -15.30 10.87
CA ARG A 16 0.49 -16.12 10.33
C ARG A 16 -0.87 -15.50 10.63
N GLU A 17 -1.05 -14.99 11.84
CA GLU A 17 -2.27 -14.26 12.21
C GLU A 17 -2.42 -12.97 11.41
N ALA A 18 -1.32 -12.24 11.17
CA ALA A 18 -1.33 -11.08 10.29
C ALA A 18 -1.76 -11.45 8.86
N ALA A 19 -1.22 -12.53 8.29
CA ALA A 19 -1.64 -13.00 6.96
C ALA A 19 -3.14 -13.37 6.91
N ALA A 20 -3.64 -14.09 7.92
CA ALA A 20 -5.05 -14.45 8.02
C ALA A 20 -5.96 -13.23 8.19
N LEU A 21 -5.51 -12.21 8.92
CA LEU A 21 -6.24 -10.95 9.08
C LEU A 21 -6.27 -10.17 7.76
N LEU A 22 -5.11 -10.01 7.10
CA LEU A 22 -4.98 -9.28 5.84
C LEU A 22 -5.86 -9.89 4.74
N GLN A 23 -5.94 -11.22 4.66
CA GLN A 23 -6.81 -11.92 3.70
C GLN A 23 -8.29 -11.53 3.81
N ARG A 24 -8.73 -11.08 4.99
CA ARG A 24 -10.12 -10.69 5.27
C ARG A 24 -10.36 -9.18 5.14
N MET A 25 -9.33 -8.40 4.87
CA MET A 25 -9.47 -6.94 4.72
C MET A 25 -10.09 -6.61 3.37
N ARG A 26 -11.00 -5.63 3.37
CA ARG A 26 -11.57 -5.08 2.12
C ARG A 26 -10.55 -4.22 1.36
N VAL A 27 -9.70 -3.51 2.09
CA VAL A 27 -8.55 -2.75 1.57
C VAL A 27 -7.46 -2.74 2.62
N VAL A 28 -6.21 -2.82 2.17
CA VAL A 28 -4.99 -2.66 2.98
C VAL A 28 -4.22 -1.46 2.47
N VAL A 29 -4.06 -0.43 3.29
CA VAL A 29 -3.18 0.72 2.99
C VAL A 29 -1.84 0.49 3.69
N THR A 30 -0.74 0.52 2.95
CA THR A 30 0.58 0.18 3.49
C THR A 30 1.70 0.83 2.70
N ASN A 31 2.84 1.07 3.36
CA ASN A 31 4.08 1.46 2.69
C ASN A 31 4.82 0.24 2.12
N ASP A 32 5.99 0.46 1.53
CA ASP A 32 6.86 -0.52 0.89
C ASP A 32 7.59 -1.45 1.88
N THR A 33 6.84 -2.16 2.73
CA THR A 33 7.39 -3.08 3.74
C THR A 33 6.78 -4.48 3.64
N GLY A 34 7.27 -5.44 4.46
CA GLY A 34 6.82 -6.84 4.44
C GLY A 34 5.29 -7.05 4.42
N PRO A 35 4.48 -6.34 5.23
CA PRO A 35 3.02 -6.43 5.20
C PRO A 35 2.39 -6.22 3.81
N MET A 36 2.97 -5.35 2.98
CA MET A 36 2.51 -5.12 1.60
C MET A 36 2.60 -6.39 0.76
N HIS A 37 3.74 -7.08 0.81
CA HIS A 37 3.94 -8.31 0.07
C HIS A 37 3.06 -9.45 0.59
N ILE A 38 2.88 -9.53 1.91
CA ILE A 38 2.01 -10.55 2.52
C ILE A 38 0.56 -10.32 2.10
N ALA A 39 0.08 -9.07 2.18
CA ALA A 39 -1.27 -8.69 1.77
C ALA A 39 -1.53 -9.06 0.30
N ALA A 40 -0.61 -8.71 -0.60
CA ALA A 40 -0.71 -9.09 -2.01
C ALA A 40 -0.67 -10.62 -2.22
N ALA A 41 0.20 -11.33 -1.50
CA ALA A 41 0.33 -12.79 -1.61
C ALA A 41 -0.93 -13.54 -1.15
N VAL A 42 -1.66 -13.02 -0.16
CA VAL A 42 -2.94 -13.60 0.29
C VAL A 42 -4.15 -13.06 -0.49
N GLY A 43 -3.92 -12.24 -1.54
CA GLY A 43 -4.95 -11.71 -2.41
C GLY A 43 -5.79 -10.58 -1.81
N ALA A 44 -5.30 -9.89 -0.79
CA ALA A 44 -5.97 -8.71 -0.26
C ALA A 44 -5.85 -7.53 -1.27
N PRO A 45 -6.87 -6.65 -1.39
CA PRO A 45 -6.73 -5.41 -2.13
C PRO A 45 -5.76 -4.46 -1.44
N VAL A 46 -4.74 -3.95 -2.15
CA VAL A 46 -3.64 -3.17 -1.56
C VAL A 46 -3.51 -1.79 -2.20
N VAL A 47 -3.54 -0.75 -1.36
CA VAL A 47 -3.01 0.58 -1.69
C VAL A 47 -1.56 0.63 -1.20
N ALA A 48 -0.61 0.59 -2.13
CA ALA A 48 0.81 0.57 -1.84
C ALA A 48 1.43 1.95 -2.04
N LEU A 49 1.91 2.54 -0.94
CA LEU A 49 2.54 3.86 -0.91
C LEU A 49 4.04 3.73 -1.16
N PHE A 50 4.54 4.37 -2.20
CA PHE A 50 5.96 4.40 -2.50
C PHE A 50 6.47 5.84 -2.49
N GLY A 51 7.58 6.08 -1.79
CA GLY A 51 8.31 7.33 -1.81
C GLY A 51 9.75 7.11 -2.30
N PRO A 52 10.76 7.21 -1.42
CA PRO A 52 12.17 7.16 -1.82
C PRO A 52 12.61 5.77 -2.32
N THR A 53 11.87 4.73 -1.99
CA THR A 53 12.10 3.38 -2.53
C THR A 53 11.57 3.26 -3.94
N ASP A 54 12.30 2.53 -4.78
CA ASP A 54 11.97 2.36 -6.20
C ASP A 54 10.82 1.36 -6.40
N ALA A 55 9.65 1.87 -6.77
CA ALA A 55 8.45 1.08 -7.04
C ALA A 55 8.62 0.12 -8.24
N ARG A 56 9.48 0.44 -9.20
CA ARG A 56 9.78 -0.43 -10.36
C ARG A 56 10.38 -1.77 -9.90
N ARG A 57 11.10 -1.74 -8.77
CA ARG A 57 11.80 -2.89 -8.21
C ARG A 57 11.02 -3.62 -7.13
N PHE A 58 10.32 -2.88 -6.27
CA PHE A 58 9.80 -3.42 -5.01
C PHE A 58 8.27 -3.48 -4.92
N ARG A 59 7.53 -3.03 -5.95
CA ARG A 59 6.07 -3.22 -5.95
C ARG A 59 5.70 -4.71 -5.85
N PRO A 60 4.53 -5.06 -5.29
CA PRO A 60 4.04 -6.42 -5.32
C PRO A 60 3.85 -6.92 -6.75
N TRP A 61 4.31 -8.13 -7.02
CA TRP A 61 4.14 -8.82 -8.32
C TRP A 61 2.96 -9.80 -8.33
N ALA A 62 2.40 -10.10 -7.16
CA ALA A 62 1.20 -10.93 -7.01
C ALA A 62 -0.06 -10.06 -7.02
N ALA A 63 -1.16 -10.60 -7.57
CA ALA A 63 -2.48 -9.96 -7.61
C ALA A 63 -2.44 -8.50 -8.07
N VAL A 64 -1.64 -8.20 -9.11
CA VAL A 64 -1.37 -6.84 -9.60
C VAL A 64 -2.65 -6.08 -9.95
N GLU A 65 -3.71 -6.77 -10.33
CA GLU A 65 -5.03 -6.22 -10.60
C GLU A 65 -5.74 -5.64 -9.36
N ARG A 66 -5.38 -6.13 -8.17
CA ARG A 66 -5.91 -5.69 -6.86
C ARG A 66 -4.95 -4.76 -6.13
N VAL A 67 -3.89 -4.30 -6.80
CA VAL A 67 -2.93 -3.34 -6.25
C VAL A 67 -3.13 -1.98 -6.91
N ARG A 68 -3.10 -0.92 -6.11
CA ARG A 68 -2.98 0.47 -6.56
C ARG A 68 -1.71 1.08 -5.99
N LEU A 69 -0.83 1.54 -6.87
CA LEU A 69 0.36 2.28 -6.47
C LEU A 69 -0.02 3.74 -6.26
N VAL A 70 0.39 4.30 -5.14
CA VAL A 70 0.29 5.74 -4.89
C VAL A 70 1.71 6.28 -4.77
N LEU A 71 2.03 7.21 -5.66
CA LEU A 71 3.35 7.80 -5.80
C LEU A 71 3.33 9.27 -5.37
N PRO A 72 4.49 9.87 -5.08
CA PRO A 72 4.56 11.27 -4.72
C PRO A 72 4.21 12.15 -5.92
N ALA A 73 3.41 13.20 -5.71
CA ALA A 73 3.08 14.11 -6.78
C ALA A 73 4.35 14.76 -7.39
N PRO A 74 4.40 14.97 -8.72
CA PRO A 74 3.32 14.78 -9.70
C PRO A 74 3.31 13.39 -10.36
N PHE A 75 4.07 12.42 -9.87
CA PHE A 75 4.24 11.14 -10.56
C PHE A 75 3.02 10.24 -10.40
N THR A 76 2.61 9.60 -11.49
CA THR A 76 1.53 8.61 -11.50
C THR A 76 1.97 7.25 -12.05
N ASP A 77 3.08 7.22 -12.79
CA ASP A 77 3.67 6.01 -13.33
C ASP A 77 5.02 5.72 -12.64
N PRO A 78 5.25 4.51 -12.10
CA PRO A 78 6.55 4.14 -11.55
C PRO A 78 7.71 4.27 -12.55
N GLU A 79 7.48 4.16 -13.85
CA GLU A 79 8.52 4.30 -14.88
C GLU A 79 9.00 5.75 -15.07
N GLU A 80 8.18 6.74 -14.64
CA GLU A 80 8.52 8.17 -14.67
C GLU A 80 9.29 8.64 -13.43
N LEU A 81 9.50 7.74 -12.46
CA LEU A 81 10.13 8.08 -11.20
C LEU A 81 11.61 8.49 -11.41
N PRO A 82 12.04 9.64 -10.86
CA PRO A 82 13.44 10.03 -10.92
C PRO A 82 14.29 9.13 -10.03
N ASP A 83 15.48 8.75 -10.50
CA ASP A 83 16.37 7.89 -9.70
C ASP A 83 16.76 8.54 -8.35
N ASP A 84 16.88 9.87 -8.30
CA ASP A 84 17.16 10.62 -7.08
C ASP A 84 16.02 10.48 -6.04
N PRO A 85 16.23 9.77 -4.91
CA PRO A 85 15.19 9.53 -3.91
C PRO A 85 14.70 10.82 -3.23
N ARG A 86 15.49 11.90 -3.26
CA ARG A 86 15.09 13.20 -2.68
C ARG A 86 13.94 13.85 -3.44
N ARG A 87 13.69 13.42 -4.67
CA ARG A 87 12.57 13.88 -5.50
C ARG A 87 11.31 13.04 -5.31
N ARG A 88 11.36 11.97 -4.52
CA ARG A 88 10.27 11.02 -4.29
C ARG A 88 9.88 10.99 -2.81
N ARG A 89 9.67 12.17 -2.22
CA ARG A 89 9.37 12.30 -0.78
C ARG A 89 7.98 11.77 -0.45
N MET A 90 7.86 11.00 0.63
CA MET A 90 6.57 10.47 1.09
C MET A 90 5.56 11.59 1.39
N GLU A 91 6.03 12.75 1.85
CA GLU A 91 5.22 13.92 2.18
C GLU A 91 4.51 14.52 0.95
N ALA A 92 4.96 14.20 -0.27
CA ALA A 92 4.29 14.61 -1.50
C ALA A 92 3.19 13.63 -1.94
N ILE A 93 2.96 12.54 -1.20
CA ILE A 93 1.77 11.69 -1.34
C ILE A 93 0.61 12.35 -0.58
N SER A 94 -0.44 12.75 -1.31
CA SER A 94 -1.60 13.37 -0.69
C SER A 94 -2.53 12.32 -0.08
N THR A 95 -3.16 12.66 1.06
CA THR A 95 -4.21 11.82 1.65
C THR A 95 -5.37 11.61 0.68
N ALA A 96 -5.70 12.61 -0.13
CA ALA A 96 -6.71 12.52 -1.18
C ALA A 96 -6.39 11.42 -2.21
N ALA A 97 -5.14 11.31 -2.67
CA ALA A 97 -4.73 10.26 -3.59
C ALA A 97 -4.83 8.86 -2.95
N VAL A 98 -4.48 8.75 -1.66
CA VAL A 98 -4.61 7.49 -0.91
C VAL A 98 -6.08 7.08 -0.75
N ILE A 99 -6.95 8.04 -0.43
CA ILE A 99 -8.39 7.80 -0.28
C ILE A 99 -9.00 7.38 -1.61
N ALA A 100 -8.71 8.11 -2.70
CA ALA A 100 -9.22 7.76 -4.03
C ALA A 100 -8.79 6.35 -4.48
N ALA A 101 -7.53 5.97 -4.22
CA ALA A 101 -7.06 4.62 -4.51
C ALA A 101 -7.76 3.54 -3.65
N ALA A 102 -8.11 3.87 -2.40
CA ALA A 102 -8.86 2.96 -1.53
C ALA A 102 -10.31 2.81 -1.98
N GLU A 103 -10.97 3.91 -2.37
CA GLU A 103 -12.34 3.92 -2.89
C GLU A 103 -12.45 3.09 -4.18
N ASP A 104 -11.52 3.27 -5.13
CA ASP A 104 -11.47 2.47 -6.36
C ASP A 104 -11.35 0.96 -6.09
N LEU A 105 -10.56 0.56 -5.09
CA LEU A 105 -10.46 -0.85 -4.68
C LEU A 105 -11.72 -1.35 -3.96
N LEU A 106 -12.41 -0.51 -3.19
CA LEU A 106 -13.65 -0.87 -2.51
C LEU A 106 -14.81 -1.06 -3.50
N GLU A 107 -14.85 -0.28 -4.57
CA GLU A 107 -15.87 -0.34 -5.62
C GLU A 107 -15.64 -1.53 -6.56
N SER A 108 -14.39 -1.82 -6.91
CA SER A 108 -14.03 -2.92 -7.82
C SER A 108 -14.09 -4.32 -7.19
N THR A 109 -14.28 -4.43 -5.87
CA THR A 109 -14.37 -5.70 -5.14
C THR A 109 -15.75 -5.96 -4.53
N GLY A 110 -16.72 -5.07 -4.80
CA GLY A 110 -18.12 -5.19 -4.40
C GLY A 110 -18.96 -6.09 -5.30
#